data_AF-G6EK20-F1
#
_entry.id   AF-G6EK20-F1
#
_cell.length_a   1.000
_cell.length_b   1.000
_cell.length_c   1.000
_cell.angle_alpha   90.00
_cell.angle_beta   90.00
_cell.angle_gamma   90.00
#
_symmetry.space_group_name_H-M   'P 1'
#
loop_
_entity.id
_entity.type
_entity.pdbx_description
1 polymer ?
#
loop_
_entity_poly.entity_id
_entity_poly.type
_entity_poly.pdbx_seq_one_letter_code
_entity_poly.pdbx_strand_id
1 'polypeptide(L)'
;MDPRRNPFAPGAGTRPPELAGRDALLERNAVALDRIRMGRAARPSVLYGLRGVGKTVLLTAMRDAAEGEGMAIVAIEAPENRSLPGILVPALRATLLRLDRMKQASEGVRRALRALAGFAKLKVKYDDLEVGLDFDVEPGLADSGDLEADLADLMVAIGEAAREKGSAVVLVIDELQYVPEEQLAALISALHRASQKQLPSQ
;
A
#
# COMPACT_ATOMS: atom_id res chain seq x y z
N MET A 1 22.16 14.59 -28.59
CA MET A 1 21.14 15.52 -28.08
C MET A 1 21.83 16.70 -27.42
N ASP A 2 21.33 17.93 -27.63
CA ASP A 2 21.88 19.16 -27.04
C ASP A 2 21.59 19.20 -25.51
N PRO A 3 22.62 19.24 -24.65
CA PRO A 3 22.45 19.32 -23.20
C PRO A 3 21.64 20.53 -22.73
N ARG A 4 21.62 21.62 -23.50
CA ARG A 4 20.88 22.86 -23.17
C ARG A 4 19.38 22.76 -23.44
N ARG A 5 18.96 21.76 -24.23
CA ARG A 5 17.56 21.47 -24.56
C ARG A 5 17.07 20.19 -23.90
N ASN A 6 17.83 19.67 -22.93
CA ASN A 6 17.49 18.50 -22.17
C ASN A 6 16.45 18.86 -21.10
N PRO A 7 15.20 18.38 -21.18
CA PRO A 7 14.16 18.69 -20.19
C PRO A 7 14.38 17.96 -18.85
N PHE A 8 15.32 17.02 -18.78
CA PHE A 8 15.68 16.31 -17.56
C PHE A 8 16.61 17.18 -16.70
N ALA A 9 16.05 17.77 -15.64
CA ALA A 9 16.81 18.38 -14.56
C ALA A 9 16.97 17.37 -13.41
N PRO A 10 18.18 16.81 -13.17
CA PRO A 10 18.43 15.99 -11.99
C PRO A 10 18.53 16.93 -10.78
N GLY A 11 17.44 17.07 -10.03
CA GLY A 11 17.38 17.85 -8.80
C GLY A 11 16.34 17.26 -7.85
N ALA A 12 16.65 17.25 -6.56
CA ALA A 12 15.76 16.80 -5.50
C ALA A 12 14.47 17.64 -5.49
N GLY A 13 13.35 17.05 -5.94
CA GLY A 13 12.00 17.53 -5.62
C GLY A 13 11.29 18.44 -6.63
N THR A 14 11.85 18.80 -7.79
CA THR A 14 11.09 19.54 -8.81
C THR A 14 10.41 18.60 -9.80
N ARG A 15 9.06 18.67 -9.88
CA ARG A 15 8.24 17.93 -10.86
C ARG A 15 8.75 18.22 -12.28
N PRO A 16 9.16 17.20 -13.07
CA PRO A 16 9.45 17.38 -14.49
C PRO A 16 8.22 17.97 -15.20
N PRO A 17 8.39 18.93 -16.12
CA PRO A 17 7.27 19.65 -16.72
C PRO A 17 6.39 18.79 -17.64
N GLU A 18 6.73 17.53 -17.92
CA GLU A 18 5.90 16.65 -18.72
C GLU A 18 6.22 15.17 -18.44
N LEU A 19 5.20 14.36 -18.16
CA LEU A 19 5.29 12.89 -18.14
C LEU A 19 5.21 12.33 -19.57
N ALA A 20 5.91 12.96 -20.52
CA ALA A 20 5.81 12.66 -21.94
C ALA A 20 6.07 11.16 -22.21
N GLY A 21 5.14 10.50 -22.90
CA GLY A 21 5.22 9.07 -23.23
C GLY A 21 4.82 8.11 -22.12
N ARG A 22 4.25 8.60 -21.00
CA ARG A 22 3.77 7.77 -19.88
C ARG A 22 2.25 7.80 -19.68
N ASP A 23 1.51 8.47 -20.55
CA ASP A 23 0.06 8.60 -20.47
C ASP A 23 -0.64 7.22 -20.52
N ALA A 24 -0.19 6.33 -21.41
CA ALA A 24 -0.74 4.98 -21.50
C ALA A 24 -0.53 4.16 -20.20
N LEU A 25 0.55 4.43 -19.46
CA LEU A 25 0.85 3.76 -18.20
C LEU A 25 0.00 4.32 -17.05
N LEU A 26 -0.17 5.65 -17.01
CA LEU A 26 -1.08 6.31 -16.08
C LEU A 26 -2.52 5.85 -16.29
N GLU A 27 -2.99 5.84 -17.54
CA GLU A 27 -4.34 5.40 -17.91
C GLU A 27 -4.57 3.93 -17.52
N ARG A 28 -3.60 3.05 -17.81
CA ARG A 28 -3.69 1.64 -17.39
C ARG A 28 -3.78 1.49 -15.87
N ASN A 29 -3.06 2.31 -15.12
CA ASN A 29 -3.13 2.31 -13.66
C ASN A 29 -4.48 2.85 -13.16
N ALA A 30 -4.98 3.93 -13.73
CA ALA A 30 -6.30 4.48 -13.40
C ALA A 30 -7.42 3.44 -13.64
N VAL A 31 -7.43 2.78 -14.80
CA VAL A 31 -8.38 1.69 -15.11
C VAL A 31 -8.27 0.53 -14.11
N ALA A 32 -7.04 0.17 -13.70
CA ALA A 32 -6.84 -0.88 -12.70
C ALA A 32 -7.45 -0.48 -11.34
N LEU A 33 -7.20 0.75 -10.89
CA LEU A 33 -7.72 1.30 -9.64
C LEU A 33 -9.25 1.41 -9.62
N ASP A 34 -9.86 1.84 -10.73
CA ASP A 34 -11.32 1.86 -10.87
C ASP A 34 -11.93 0.47 -10.76
N ARG A 35 -11.29 -0.53 -11.37
CA ARG A 35 -11.71 -1.93 -11.25
C ARG A 35 -11.63 -2.40 -9.79
N ILE A 36 -10.54 -2.10 -9.10
CA ILE A 36 -10.35 -2.47 -7.68
C ILE A 36 -11.46 -1.85 -6.82
N ARG A 37 -11.75 -0.56 -6.99
CA ARG A 37 -12.85 0.15 -6.30
C ARG A 37 -14.21 -0.50 -6.53
N MET A 38 -14.43 -1.10 -7.70
CA MET A 38 -15.65 -1.86 -8.02
C MET A 38 -15.62 -3.34 -7.57
N GLY A 39 -14.63 -3.75 -6.77
CA GLY A 39 -14.45 -5.14 -6.35
C GLY A 39 -14.06 -6.08 -7.49
N ARG A 40 -13.52 -5.55 -8.59
CA ARG A 40 -13.09 -6.34 -9.74
C ARG A 40 -11.58 -6.56 -9.69
N ALA A 41 -11.16 -7.76 -10.04
CA ALA A 41 -9.75 -8.09 -10.11
C ALA A 41 -9.01 -7.17 -11.08
N ALA A 42 -7.89 -6.60 -10.60
CA ALA A 42 -6.87 -5.94 -11.39
C ALA A 42 -5.50 -6.52 -11.03
N ARG A 43 -4.51 -6.27 -11.87
CA ARG A 43 -3.13 -6.67 -11.61
C ARG A 43 -2.41 -5.53 -10.88
N PRO A 44 -1.67 -5.81 -9.80
CA PRO A 44 -0.77 -4.84 -9.20
C PRO A 44 0.18 -4.26 -10.26
N SER A 45 0.50 -2.98 -10.12
CA SER A 45 1.44 -2.29 -11.01
C SER A 45 2.82 -2.26 -10.36
N VAL A 46 3.82 -2.85 -11.01
CA VAL A 46 5.22 -2.80 -10.57
C VAL A 46 6.01 -1.95 -11.56
N LEU A 47 6.64 -0.88 -11.07
CA LEU A 47 7.46 0.02 -11.86
C LEU A 47 8.95 -0.30 -11.64
N TYR A 48 9.61 -0.84 -12.66
CA TYR A 48 11.04 -1.13 -12.64
C TYR A 48 11.79 -0.26 -13.67
N GLY A 49 13.07 0.01 -13.40
CA GLY A 49 13.91 0.87 -14.25
C GLY A 49 15.10 1.46 -13.50
N LEU A 50 16.02 2.08 -14.24
CA LEU A 50 17.23 2.70 -13.69
C LEU A 50 16.90 3.82 -12.68
N ARG A 51 17.82 4.11 -11.75
CA ARG A 51 17.69 5.27 -10.85
C ARG A 51 17.64 6.56 -11.68
N GLY A 52 16.87 7.55 -11.21
CA GLY A 52 16.76 8.85 -11.87
C GLY A 52 15.81 8.93 -13.06
N VAL A 53 15.14 7.83 -13.46
CA VAL A 53 14.15 7.86 -14.56
C VAL A 53 12.77 8.39 -14.13
N GLY A 54 12.62 8.95 -12.93
CA GLY A 54 11.36 9.51 -12.45
C GLY A 54 10.29 8.48 -12.06
N LYS A 55 10.68 7.30 -11.54
CA LYS A 55 9.73 6.29 -11.00
C LYS A 55 8.95 6.85 -9.81
N THR A 56 9.64 7.48 -8.86
CA THR A 56 9.01 8.12 -7.69
C THR A 56 8.05 9.24 -8.08
N VAL A 57 8.39 10.03 -9.09
CA VAL A 57 7.48 11.06 -9.65
C VAL A 57 6.22 10.41 -10.22
N LEU A 58 6.37 9.29 -10.94
CA LEU A 58 5.24 8.57 -11.51
C LEU A 58 4.37 7.91 -10.43
N LEU A 59 4.96 7.26 -9.42
CA LEU A 59 4.24 6.73 -8.27
C LEU A 59 3.49 7.84 -7.53
N THR A 60 4.12 9.01 -7.37
CA THR A 60 3.48 10.19 -6.78
C THR A 60 2.28 10.66 -7.60
N ALA A 61 2.39 10.72 -8.92
CA ALA A 61 1.27 11.10 -9.78
C ALA A 61 0.10 10.09 -9.72
N MET A 62 0.40 8.79 -9.75
CA MET A 62 -0.61 7.72 -9.60
C MET A 62 -1.30 7.80 -8.24
N ARG A 63 -0.51 8.02 -7.18
CA ARG A 63 -1.00 8.22 -5.82
C ARG A 63 -1.93 9.41 -5.69
N ASP A 64 -1.50 10.57 -6.17
CA ASP A 64 -2.27 11.83 -6.07
C ASP A 64 -3.60 11.70 -6.86
N ALA A 65 -3.58 11.01 -8.01
CA ALA A 65 -4.79 10.72 -8.78
C ALA A 65 -5.76 9.79 -8.02
N ALA A 66 -5.25 8.71 -7.43
CA ALA A 66 -6.04 7.77 -6.65
C ALA A 66 -6.66 8.41 -5.40
N GLU A 67 -5.91 9.26 -4.70
CA GLU A 67 -6.41 10.03 -3.55
C GLU A 67 -7.51 11.01 -3.97
N GLY A 68 -7.37 11.66 -5.13
CA GLY A 68 -8.40 12.53 -5.72
C GLY A 68 -9.73 11.80 -6.03
N GLU A 69 -9.67 10.50 -6.30
CA GLU A 69 -10.82 9.61 -6.50
C GLU A 69 -11.40 9.03 -5.19
N GLY A 70 -10.94 9.51 -4.03
CA GLY A 70 -11.42 9.12 -2.71
C GLY A 70 -10.88 7.77 -2.21
N MET A 71 -9.77 7.27 -2.79
CA MET A 71 -9.10 6.06 -2.34
C MET A 71 -8.14 6.36 -1.17
N ALA A 72 -8.02 5.41 -0.25
CA ALA A 72 -7.12 5.51 0.88
C ALA A 72 -5.71 5.02 0.51
N ILE A 73 -4.75 5.94 0.53
CA ILE A 73 -3.37 5.64 0.16
C ILE A 73 -2.53 5.22 1.36
N VAL A 74 -1.85 4.09 1.22
CA VAL A 74 -0.76 3.62 2.09
C VAL A 74 0.54 3.76 1.29
N ALA A 75 1.32 4.81 1.56
CA ALA A 75 2.60 5.04 0.89
C ALA A 75 3.76 4.70 1.84
N ILE A 76 4.66 3.82 1.39
CA ILE A 76 5.86 3.43 2.13
C ILE A 76 7.08 3.45 1.20
N GLU A 77 8.24 3.77 1.79
CA GLU A 77 9.55 3.60 1.18
C GLU A 77 10.22 2.45 1.93
N ALA A 78 10.71 1.43 1.22
CA ALA A 78 11.38 0.29 1.84
C ALA A 78 12.86 0.62 2.07
N PRO A 79 13.30 0.85 3.33
CA PRO A 79 14.71 1.12 3.61
C PRO A 79 15.49 -0.20 3.71
N GLU A 80 16.81 -0.11 3.52
CA GLU A 80 17.72 -1.27 3.61
C GLU A 80 17.71 -1.98 4.98
N ASN A 81 17.40 -1.27 6.06
CA ASN A 81 17.59 -1.74 7.44
C ASN A 81 16.29 -1.90 8.23
N ARG A 82 15.13 -2.05 7.59
CA ARG A 82 13.85 -2.30 8.29
C ARG A 82 13.09 -3.46 7.67
N SER A 83 12.32 -4.14 8.50
CA SER A 83 11.43 -5.21 8.06
C SER A 83 10.17 -4.64 7.40
N LEU A 84 9.59 -5.40 6.49
CA LEU A 84 8.31 -5.09 5.85
C LEU A 84 7.19 -4.88 6.89
N PRO A 85 7.03 -5.72 7.94
CA PRO A 85 6.12 -5.41 9.05
C PRO A 85 6.44 -4.08 9.73
N GLY A 86 7.72 -3.81 9.98
CA GLY A 86 8.22 -2.57 10.59
C GLY A 86 7.76 -1.31 9.87
N ILE A 87 7.71 -1.34 8.54
CA ILE A 87 7.27 -0.21 7.71
C ILE A 87 5.76 -0.21 7.43
N LEU A 88 5.13 -1.38 7.29
CA LEU A 88 3.69 -1.49 6.99
C LEU A 88 2.82 -1.07 8.16
N VAL A 89 3.12 -1.54 9.38
CA VAL A 89 2.26 -1.29 10.55
C VAL A 89 1.99 0.19 10.81
N PRO A 90 3.01 1.07 10.90
CA PRO A 90 2.75 2.49 11.15
C PRO A 90 1.95 3.15 10.00
N ALA A 91 2.25 2.80 8.75
CA ALA A 91 1.59 3.38 7.57
C ALA A 91 0.11 2.94 7.45
N LEU A 92 -0.16 1.66 7.72
CA LEU A 92 -1.51 1.10 7.76
C LEU A 92 -2.32 1.68 8.91
N ARG A 93 -1.73 1.81 10.11
CA ARG A 93 -2.39 2.46 11.26
C ARG A 93 -2.85 3.87 10.90
N ALA A 94 -1.95 4.70 10.36
CA ALA A 94 -2.28 6.07 9.98
C ALA A 94 -3.39 6.13 8.93
N THR A 95 -3.40 5.19 7.99
CA THR A 95 -4.40 5.14 6.91
C THR A 95 -5.76 4.66 7.41
N LEU A 96 -5.82 3.62 8.23
CA LEU A 96 -7.06 3.15 8.84
C LEU A 96 -7.69 4.20 9.75
N LEU A 97 -6.88 4.95 10.52
CA LEU A 97 -7.37 6.06 11.34
C LEU A 97 -7.93 7.22 10.51
N ARG A 98 -7.34 7.53 9.34
CA ARG A 98 -7.90 8.51 8.40
C ARG A 98 -9.21 8.00 7.79
N LEU A 99 -9.26 6.72 7.41
CA LEU A 99 -10.45 6.07 6.86
C LEU A 99 -11.61 6.03 7.87
N ASP A 100 -11.31 5.84 9.17
CA ASP A 100 -12.33 5.86 10.23
C ASP A 100 -12.99 7.23 10.36
N ARG A 101 -12.20 8.31 10.27
CA ARG A 101 -12.67 9.72 10.38
C ARG A 101 -13.56 10.15 9.22
N MET A 102 -13.54 9.44 8.09
CA MET A 102 -14.14 9.89 6.83
C MET A 102 -15.65 9.65 6.67
N LYS A 103 -16.37 9.12 7.67
CA LYS A 103 -17.85 8.99 7.76
C LYS A 103 -18.20 8.30 9.10
N GLN A 104 -19.49 8.04 9.39
CA GLN A 104 -19.99 7.32 10.58
C GLN A 104 -19.09 6.15 11.03
N ALA A 105 -19.15 5.84 12.33
CA ALA A 105 -18.45 4.72 12.96
C ALA A 105 -18.54 3.45 12.10
N SER A 106 -17.40 2.86 11.77
CA SER A 106 -17.32 1.67 10.91
C SER A 106 -16.78 0.49 11.69
N GLU A 107 -17.60 -0.55 11.80
CA GLU A 107 -17.17 -1.81 12.40
C GLU A 107 -16.08 -2.47 11.57
N GLY A 108 -16.12 -2.37 10.23
CA GLY A 108 -15.05 -2.85 9.36
C GLY A 108 -13.70 -2.20 9.64
N VAL A 109 -13.66 -0.86 9.81
CA VAL A 109 -12.39 -0.17 10.14
C VAL A 109 -11.89 -0.55 11.52
N ARG A 110 -12.77 -0.69 12.52
CA ARG A 110 -12.41 -1.20 13.86
C ARG A 110 -11.84 -2.62 13.78
N ARG A 111 -12.49 -3.52 13.03
CA ARG A 111 -12.00 -4.89 12.79
C ARG A 111 -10.63 -4.89 12.12
N ALA A 112 -10.40 -4.03 11.13
CA ALA A 112 -9.09 -3.88 10.48
C ALA A 112 -8.01 -3.36 11.46
N LEU A 113 -8.35 -2.45 12.36
CA LEU A 113 -7.45 -1.99 13.42
C LEU A 113 -7.12 -3.10 14.43
N ARG A 114 -8.09 -3.97 14.77
CA ARG A 114 -7.85 -5.17 15.60
C ARG A 114 -6.97 -6.20 14.87
N ALA A 115 -7.19 -6.42 13.57
CA ALA A 115 -6.31 -7.25 12.74
C ALA A 115 -4.89 -6.69 12.71
N LEU A 116 -4.74 -5.37 12.59
CA LEU A 116 -3.44 -4.70 12.63
C LEU A 116 -2.77 -4.88 14.01
N ALA A 117 -3.55 -4.87 15.09
CA ALA A 117 -3.07 -5.15 16.44
C ALA A 117 -2.62 -6.61 16.62
N GLY A 118 -3.34 -7.56 16.03
CA GLY A 118 -2.91 -8.96 15.90
C GLY A 118 -1.58 -9.05 15.16
N PHE A 119 -1.51 -8.48 13.96
CA PHE A 119 -0.34 -8.53 13.09
C PHE A 119 0.90 -7.92 13.76
N ALA A 120 0.71 -6.86 14.55
CA ALA A 120 1.80 -6.22 15.28
C ALA A 120 2.42 -7.11 16.39
N LYS A 121 1.78 -8.23 16.78
CA LYS A 121 2.41 -9.22 17.68
C LYS A 121 3.62 -9.91 17.06
N LEU A 122 3.79 -9.82 15.73
CA LEU A 122 5.02 -10.23 15.05
C LEU A 122 6.27 -9.50 15.56
N LYS A 123 6.14 -8.46 16.39
CA LYS A 123 7.24 -7.83 17.14
C LYS A 123 8.15 -8.84 17.85
N VAL A 124 7.63 -9.99 18.28
CA VAL A 124 8.44 -11.07 18.87
C VAL A 124 9.50 -11.61 17.90
N LYS A 125 9.25 -11.52 16.59
CA LYS A 125 10.16 -11.94 15.51
C LYS A 125 10.89 -10.76 14.84
N TYR A 126 10.31 -9.56 14.87
CA TYR A 126 10.84 -8.36 14.22
C TYR A 126 11.05 -7.25 15.25
N ASP A 127 12.29 -7.09 15.71
CA ASP A 127 12.67 -6.16 16.78
C ASP A 127 12.46 -4.68 16.40
N ASP A 128 12.39 -4.36 15.10
CA ASP A 128 12.20 -3.00 14.58
C ASP A 128 10.73 -2.54 14.56
N LEU A 129 9.82 -3.34 15.13
CA LEU A 129 8.41 -3.04 15.25
C LEU A 129 8.10 -2.31 16.57
N GLU A 130 8.16 -0.98 16.53
CA GLU A 130 8.02 -0.14 17.73
C GLU A 130 6.59 0.31 18.04
N VAL A 131 5.61 0.03 17.17
CA VAL A 131 4.27 0.62 17.25
C VAL A 131 3.46 0.02 18.41
N GLY A 132 3.19 0.83 19.44
CA GLY A 132 2.12 0.57 20.39
C GLY A 132 0.76 0.80 19.71
N LEU A 133 -0.08 -0.24 19.69
CA LEU A 133 -1.44 -0.16 19.17
C LEU A 133 -2.42 -0.12 20.35
N ASP A 134 -3.20 0.95 20.44
CA ASP A 134 -4.21 1.17 21.49
C ASP A 134 -5.51 0.40 21.22
N PHE A 135 -5.43 -0.71 20.48
CA PHE A 135 -6.57 -1.51 20.04
C PHE A 135 -6.44 -2.94 20.53
N ASP A 136 -7.55 -3.51 20.98
CA ASP A 136 -7.61 -4.91 21.38
C ASP A 136 -7.34 -5.84 20.19
N VAL A 137 -6.68 -6.97 20.45
CA VAL A 137 -6.52 -8.03 19.46
C VAL A 137 -7.76 -8.92 19.44
N GLU A 138 -8.25 -9.24 18.25
CA GLU A 138 -9.29 -10.25 18.06
C GLU A 138 -8.62 -11.64 17.92
N PRO A 139 -8.90 -12.61 18.81
CA PRO A 139 -8.29 -13.93 18.74
C PRO A 139 -8.57 -14.62 17.40
N GLY A 140 -7.53 -15.15 16.76
CA GLY A 140 -7.62 -15.81 15.45
C GLY A 140 -7.69 -14.86 14.25
N LEU A 141 -7.44 -13.55 14.45
CA LEU A 141 -7.38 -12.56 13.39
C LEU A 141 -5.97 -11.97 13.30
N ALA A 142 -5.21 -12.45 12.31
CA ALA A 142 -3.84 -12.02 12.07
C ALA A 142 -2.91 -12.11 13.28
N ASP A 143 -3.12 -13.08 14.18
CA ASP A 143 -2.38 -13.24 15.44
C ASP A 143 -1.65 -14.58 15.55
N SER A 144 -1.44 -15.28 14.44
CA SER A 144 -0.82 -16.63 14.42
C SER A 144 0.69 -16.60 14.62
N GLY A 145 1.32 -15.45 14.37
CA GLY A 145 2.77 -15.29 14.37
C GLY A 145 3.43 -15.71 13.07
N ASP A 146 2.67 -16.11 12.05
CA ASP A 146 3.15 -16.38 10.70
C ASP A 146 2.94 -15.17 9.79
N LEU A 147 4.02 -14.69 9.15
CA LEU A 147 3.97 -13.45 8.36
C LEU A 147 2.99 -13.56 7.18
N GLU A 148 2.99 -14.68 6.46
CA GLU A 148 2.15 -14.86 5.28
C GLU A 148 0.67 -14.96 5.66
N ALA A 149 0.33 -15.77 6.66
CA ALA A 149 -1.03 -15.91 7.14
C ALA A 149 -1.55 -14.59 7.73
N ASP A 150 -0.78 -13.96 8.62
CA ASP A 150 -1.22 -12.77 9.33
C ASP A 150 -1.34 -11.55 8.39
N LEU A 151 -0.40 -11.39 7.44
CA LEU A 151 -0.49 -10.31 6.45
C LEU A 151 -1.70 -10.51 5.52
N ALA A 152 -2.01 -11.75 5.15
CA ALA A 152 -3.16 -12.04 4.30
C ALA A 152 -4.48 -11.74 5.04
N ASP A 153 -4.60 -12.12 6.31
CA ASP A 153 -5.78 -11.80 7.13
C ASP A 153 -5.93 -10.29 7.34
N LEU A 154 -4.81 -9.59 7.56
CA LEU A 154 -4.77 -8.13 7.66
C LEU A 154 -5.26 -7.46 6.36
N MET A 155 -4.75 -7.87 5.20
CA MET A 155 -5.15 -7.30 3.90
C MET A 155 -6.61 -7.57 3.57
N VAL A 156 -7.16 -8.71 4.01
CA VAL A 156 -8.59 -9.03 3.92
C VAL A 156 -9.41 -8.08 4.79
N ALA A 157 -9.05 -7.92 6.07
CA ALA A 157 -9.77 -7.01 6.97
C ALA A 157 -9.74 -5.55 6.47
N ILE A 158 -8.60 -5.09 5.94
CA ILE A 158 -8.46 -3.76 5.31
C ILE A 158 -9.38 -3.63 4.10
N GLY A 159 -9.44 -4.66 3.24
CA GLY A 159 -10.30 -4.66 2.06
C GLY A 159 -11.79 -4.65 2.41
N GLU A 160 -12.19 -5.36 3.45
CA GLU A 160 -13.57 -5.32 3.98
C GLU A 160 -13.93 -3.93 4.52
N ALA A 161 -13.02 -3.29 5.26
CA ALA A 161 -13.18 -1.92 5.74
C ALA A 161 -13.31 -0.92 4.58
N ALA A 162 -12.47 -1.04 3.56
CA ALA A 162 -12.52 -0.19 2.38
C ALA A 162 -13.85 -0.35 1.62
N ARG A 163 -14.33 -1.59 1.46
CA ARG A 163 -15.63 -1.89 0.84
C ARG A 163 -16.79 -1.27 1.61
N GLU A 164 -16.81 -1.39 2.93
CA GLU A 164 -17.85 -0.78 3.78
C GLU A 164 -17.88 0.74 3.64
N LYS A 165 -16.71 1.37 3.49
CA LYS A 165 -16.57 2.81 3.26
C LYS A 165 -16.83 3.23 1.81
N GLY A 166 -17.11 2.30 0.89
CA GLY A 166 -17.29 2.58 -0.53
C GLY A 166 -16.03 3.14 -1.19
N SER A 167 -14.86 2.70 -0.73
CA SER A 167 -13.54 3.16 -1.16
C SER A 167 -12.64 1.96 -1.51
N ALA A 168 -11.38 2.23 -1.84
CA ALA A 168 -10.33 1.25 -2.01
C ALA A 168 -9.09 1.67 -1.21
N VAL A 169 -8.32 0.69 -0.73
CA VAL A 169 -7.00 0.94 -0.13
C VAL A 169 -5.94 0.57 -1.16
N VAL A 170 -5.02 1.51 -1.40
CA VAL A 170 -3.95 1.37 -2.40
C VAL A 170 -2.60 1.39 -1.70
N LEU A 171 -1.84 0.30 -1.83
CA LEU A 171 -0.48 0.18 -1.31
C LEU A 171 0.54 0.63 -2.35
N VAL A 172 1.28 1.68 -2.03
CA VAL A 172 2.35 2.25 -2.86
C VAL A 172 3.67 2.02 -2.14
N ILE A 173 4.53 1.20 -2.73
CA ILE A 173 5.86 0.87 -2.17
C ILE A 173 6.94 1.38 -3.11
N ASP A 174 7.77 2.31 -2.64
CA ASP A 174 9.00 2.71 -3.32
C ASP A 174 10.20 1.91 -2.82
N GLU A 175 11.23 1.79 -3.66
CA GLU A 175 12.48 1.06 -3.39
C GLU A 175 12.27 -0.42 -2.96
N LEU A 176 11.22 -1.07 -3.50
CA LEU A 176 10.80 -2.45 -3.18
C LEU A 176 11.94 -3.49 -3.22
N GLN A 177 12.99 -3.26 -4.00
CA GLN A 177 14.12 -4.18 -4.10
C GLN A 177 14.92 -4.37 -2.80
N TYR A 178 14.70 -3.53 -1.79
CA TYR A 178 15.32 -3.68 -0.47
C TYR A 178 14.53 -4.60 0.47
N VAL A 179 13.30 -4.99 0.10
CA VAL A 179 12.49 -5.92 0.88
C VAL A 179 13.05 -7.34 0.74
N PRO A 180 13.29 -8.07 1.83
CA PRO A 180 13.72 -9.47 1.77
C PRO A 180 12.73 -10.35 1.00
N GLU A 181 13.25 -11.31 0.22
CA GLU A 181 12.45 -12.14 -0.69
C GLU A 181 11.31 -12.88 0.02
N GLU A 182 11.56 -13.44 1.20
CA GLU A 182 10.54 -14.14 2.01
C GLU A 182 9.38 -13.21 2.41
N GLN A 183 9.68 -11.96 2.74
CA GLN A 183 8.67 -10.96 3.13
C GLN A 183 7.91 -10.45 1.91
N LEU A 184 8.60 -10.32 0.77
CA LEU A 184 7.96 -9.98 -0.51
C LEU A 184 7.01 -11.08 -0.97
N ALA A 185 7.40 -12.35 -0.82
CA ALA A 185 6.54 -13.49 -1.12
C ALA A 185 5.26 -13.47 -0.26
N ALA A 186 5.38 -13.23 1.04
CA ALA A 186 4.24 -13.07 1.94
C ALA A 186 3.30 -11.93 1.51
N LEU A 187 3.86 -10.78 1.09
CA LEU A 187 3.07 -9.66 0.57
C LEU A 187 2.31 -10.03 -0.70
N ILE A 188 2.96 -10.70 -1.66
CA ILE A 188 2.32 -11.14 -2.90
C ILE A 188 1.19 -12.13 -2.60
N SER A 189 1.42 -13.10 -1.72
CA SER A 189 0.38 -14.05 -1.27
C SER A 189 -0.81 -13.33 -0.63
N ALA A 190 -0.55 -12.34 0.23
CA ALA A 190 -1.60 -11.56 0.88
C ALA A 190 -2.45 -10.76 -0.11
N LEU A 191 -1.82 -10.05 -1.06
CA LEU A 191 -2.49 -9.32 -2.13
C LEU A 191 -3.32 -10.27 -3.02
N HIS A 192 -2.78 -11.46 -3.30
CA HIS A 192 -3.51 -12.48 -4.05
C HIS A 192 -4.76 -12.96 -3.32
N ARG A 193 -4.68 -13.18 -2.00
CA ARG A 193 -5.83 -13.58 -1.18
C ARG A 193 -6.93 -12.51 -1.15
N ALA A 194 -6.55 -11.24 -1.00
CA ALA A 194 -7.50 -10.12 -1.07
C ALA A 194 -8.18 -10.04 -2.46
N SER A 195 -7.41 -10.22 -3.54
CA SER A 195 -7.95 -10.23 -4.90
C SER A 195 -8.89 -11.41 -5.17
N GLN A 196 -8.60 -12.62 -4.66
CA GLN A 196 -9.49 -13.78 -4.80
C GLN A 196 -10.86 -13.55 -4.15
N LYS A 197 -10.87 -12.81 -3.04
CA LYS A 197 -12.10 -12.40 -2.33
C LYS A 197 -12.77 -11.16 -2.92
N GLN A 198 -12.25 -10.62 -4.03
CA GLN A 198 -12.81 -9.44 -4.71
C GLN A 198 -12.88 -8.21 -3.79
N LEU A 199 -11.91 -8.08 -2.88
CA LEU A 199 -11.86 -6.97 -1.93
C LEU A 199 -11.10 -5.78 -2.53
N PRO A 200 -11.52 -4.53 -2.25
CA PRO A 200 -10.90 -3.32 -2.76
C PRO A 200 -9.63 -2.94 -1.96
N SER A 201 -8.68 -3.87 -1.85
CA SER A 201 -7.34 -3.66 -1.29
C SER A 201 -6.28 -4.24 -2.22
N GLN A 202 -5.43 -3.39 -2.81
CA GLN A 202 -4.32 -3.80 -3.70
C GLN A 202 -3.09 -2.91 -3.59
#